data_AF-A0A843YE37-F1
#
_entry.id   AF-A0A843YE37-F1
#
_cell.length_a   1.000
_cell.length_b   1.000
_cell.length_c   1.000
_cell.angle_alpha   90.00
_cell.angle_beta   90.00
_cell.angle_gamma   90.00
#
_symmetry.space_group_name_H-M   'P 1'
#
loop_
_entity.id
_entity.type
_entity.pdbx_description
1 polymer ?
#
loop_
_entity_poly.entity_id
_entity_poly.type
_entity_poly.pdbx_seq_one_letter_code
_entity_poly.pdbx_strand_id
1 'polypeptide(L)'
;MAVEAATQVTMDDVTNERELYAWLASQPAGLSRAIAARAALRSLPAVMNQVERTAGNVNAGASLVACLRATLMTCVAARSGDTPDDVLKEAANAAIRSAPRMYPSVTDRTATLAGMSAAETVLSKSRASVADAASQALQLASDTARSSTLSAGLNPFNSEATMLKDAEIALEDDLLSARLWSTGKAPLPMLEFWEGFVKAARNDAIWAYWVEWYQGFMAGRPVDWEFQNAVALIDDSIWRQGAQAVAVEIERLRAEIAAAQAARAAAEAEANAAKAEAEAAAAKARAEAAAKMQAAMPKSVDHLLNNRVLATAVLEGAAAALGSAGGAAPNGHVGIQVAMRDLPQSLTQIAGQLRALPAASVQDGEKNTLKSEVAKFNIAFDVLESTVSKVSAKTCTPQDRAVVAPFLAKADVLGNLVGGLLILAGPDEALVERYEGFTQVWNNAKIAA
;
A
#
# COMPACT_ATOMS: atom_id res chain seq x y z
N MET A 1 35.41 -21.82 -27.61
CA MET A 1 36.02 -22.39 -26.40
C MET A 1 34.89 -22.64 -25.42
N ALA A 2 34.68 -23.90 -25.04
CA ALA A 2 33.76 -24.22 -23.96
C ALA A 2 34.27 -23.51 -22.70
N VAL A 3 33.44 -22.67 -22.10
CA VAL A 3 33.74 -22.07 -20.80
C VAL A 3 33.69 -23.25 -19.83
N GLU A 4 34.86 -23.81 -19.49
CA GLU A 4 35.00 -24.68 -18.33
C GLU A 4 34.27 -23.99 -17.17
N ALA A 5 33.47 -24.75 -16.41
CA ALA A 5 32.70 -24.23 -15.29
C ALA A 5 33.65 -23.45 -14.37
N ALA A 6 33.66 -22.12 -14.53
CA ALA A 6 34.56 -21.26 -13.80
C ALA A 6 34.23 -21.47 -12.33
N THR A 7 35.23 -21.92 -11.56
CA THR A 7 35.11 -22.09 -10.12
C THR A 7 34.50 -20.83 -9.54
N GLN A 8 33.34 -20.97 -8.88
CA GLN A 8 32.62 -19.84 -8.31
C GLN A 8 33.51 -19.21 -7.23
N VAL A 9 34.07 -18.04 -7.52
CA VAL A 9 34.89 -17.26 -6.57
C VAL A 9 33.94 -16.73 -5.50
N THR A 10 34.16 -17.12 -4.24
CA THR A 10 33.41 -16.56 -3.11
C THR A 10 34.08 -15.28 -2.64
N MET A 11 33.37 -14.43 -1.88
CA MET A 11 33.94 -13.17 -1.38
C MET A 11 35.17 -13.41 -0.48
N ASP A 12 35.19 -14.51 0.27
CA ASP A 12 36.30 -14.89 1.15
C ASP A 12 37.58 -15.25 0.36
N ASP A 13 37.44 -15.62 -0.91
CA ASP A 13 38.55 -15.94 -1.81
C ASP A 13 39.18 -14.70 -2.47
N VAL A 14 38.56 -13.51 -2.32
CA VAL A 14 39.00 -12.30 -3.00
C VAL A 14 40.17 -11.64 -2.26
N THR A 15 41.38 -11.81 -2.80
CA THR A 15 42.63 -11.25 -2.26
C THR A 15 43.28 -10.20 -3.14
N ASN A 16 42.78 -10.02 -4.37
CA ASN A 16 43.32 -9.07 -5.33
C ASN A 16 42.24 -8.59 -6.33
N GLU A 17 42.58 -7.57 -7.13
CA GLU A 17 41.70 -6.93 -8.11
C GLU A 17 41.15 -7.91 -9.17
N ARG A 18 41.96 -8.90 -9.59
CA ARG A 18 41.53 -9.88 -10.60
C ARG A 18 40.46 -10.83 -10.05
N GLU A 19 40.62 -11.27 -8.81
CA GLU A 19 39.61 -12.08 -8.11
C GLU A 19 38.36 -11.25 -7.83
N LEU A 20 38.50 -9.96 -7.49
CA LEU A 20 37.36 -9.06 -7.31
C LEU A 20 36.56 -8.90 -8.61
N TYR A 21 37.24 -8.77 -9.75
CA TYR A 21 36.58 -8.78 -11.07
C TYR A 21 35.83 -10.09 -11.33
N ALA A 22 36.47 -11.23 -11.10
CA ALA A 22 35.84 -12.54 -11.30
C ALA A 22 34.60 -12.71 -10.41
N TRP A 23 34.70 -12.25 -9.16
CA TRP A 23 33.58 -12.18 -8.24
C TRP A 23 32.47 -11.27 -8.76
N LEU A 24 32.76 -10.02 -9.12
CA LEU A 24 31.80 -9.06 -9.68
C LEU A 24 31.05 -9.61 -10.91
N ALA A 25 31.75 -10.33 -11.79
CA ALA A 25 31.16 -10.93 -12.99
C ALA A 25 30.12 -12.02 -12.67
N SER A 26 30.20 -12.63 -11.48
CA SER A 26 29.24 -13.61 -10.98
C SER A 26 28.05 -12.99 -10.23
N GLN A 27 28.13 -11.72 -9.85
CA GLN A 27 27.10 -11.03 -9.07
C GLN A 27 25.94 -10.51 -9.95
N PRO A 28 24.78 -10.19 -9.35
CA PRO A 28 23.72 -9.43 -10.02
C PRO A 28 24.25 -8.08 -10.52
N ALA A 29 23.78 -7.62 -11.68
CA ALA A 29 24.32 -6.40 -12.29
C ALA A 29 24.07 -5.17 -11.41
N GLY A 30 22.95 -5.12 -10.69
CA GLY A 30 22.65 -4.04 -9.74
C GLY A 30 23.75 -3.86 -8.67
N LEU A 31 24.33 -4.96 -8.17
CA LEU A 31 25.40 -4.93 -7.18
C LEU A 31 26.68 -4.33 -7.79
N SER A 32 27.10 -4.80 -8.97
CA SER A 32 28.27 -4.25 -9.66
C SER A 32 28.12 -2.77 -9.98
N ARG A 33 26.91 -2.32 -10.35
CA ARG A 33 26.59 -0.89 -10.53
C ARG A 33 26.68 -0.10 -9.24
N ALA A 34 26.20 -0.65 -8.11
CA ALA A 34 26.31 0.00 -6.81
C ALA A 34 27.78 0.21 -6.39
N ILE A 35 28.63 -0.79 -6.65
CA ILE A 35 30.07 -0.70 -6.41
C ILE A 35 30.72 0.35 -7.32
N ALA A 36 30.38 0.35 -8.60
CA ALA A 36 30.86 1.36 -9.55
C ALA A 36 30.43 2.78 -9.17
N ALA A 37 29.17 2.95 -8.73
CA ALA A 37 28.64 4.22 -8.24
C ALA A 37 29.42 4.73 -7.02
N ARG A 38 29.76 3.84 -6.06
CA ARG A 38 30.58 4.22 -4.90
C ARG A 38 32.00 4.58 -5.28
N ALA A 39 32.60 3.88 -6.24
CA ALA A 39 33.90 4.25 -6.78
C ALA A 39 33.87 5.67 -7.37
N ALA A 40 32.87 5.97 -8.21
CA ALA A 40 32.65 7.30 -8.78
C ALA A 40 32.44 8.36 -7.68
N LEU A 41 31.56 8.11 -6.71
CA LEU A 41 31.32 9.01 -5.57
C LEU A 41 32.61 9.33 -4.81
N ARG A 42 33.47 8.35 -4.52
CA ARG A 42 34.74 8.61 -3.81
C ARG A 42 35.72 9.47 -4.58
N SER A 43 35.68 9.42 -5.91
CA SER A 43 36.53 10.23 -6.79
C SER A 43 35.97 11.63 -7.04
N LEU A 44 34.66 11.83 -6.82
CA LEU A 44 33.93 13.04 -7.16
C LEU A 44 34.49 14.34 -6.54
N PRO A 45 34.98 14.36 -5.27
CA PRO A 45 35.59 15.57 -4.71
C PRO A 45 36.71 16.16 -5.56
N ALA A 46 37.51 15.34 -6.24
CA ALA A 46 38.56 15.84 -7.12
C ALA A 46 38.01 16.70 -8.27
N VAL A 47 36.89 16.29 -8.88
CA VAL A 47 36.22 17.08 -9.92
C VAL A 47 35.52 18.30 -9.30
N MET A 48 34.89 18.15 -8.14
CA MET A 48 34.21 19.24 -7.43
C MET A 48 35.16 20.40 -7.08
N ASN A 49 36.41 20.10 -6.73
CA ASN A 49 37.46 21.09 -6.48
C ASN A 49 37.76 21.99 -7.71
N GLN A 50 37.31 21.62 -8.92
CA GLN A 50 37.43 22.51 -10.08
C GLN A 50 36.59 23.78 -9.91
N VAL A 51 35.42 23.71 -9.24
CA VAL A 51 34.53 24.88 -9.06
C VAL A 51 35.25 25.98 -8.30
N GLU A 52 36.03 25.63 -7.27
CA GLU A 52 36.86 26.59 -6.54
C GLU A 52 37.97 27.17 -7.44
N ARG A 53 38.68 26.29 -8.18
CA ARG A 53 39.82 26.69 -9.03
C ARG A 53 39.44 27.55 -10.23
N THR A 54 38.18 27.55 -10.63
CA THR A 54 37.74 28.09 -11.92
C THR A 54 36.58 29.06 -11.83
N ALA A 55 36.38 29.72 -10.68
CA ALA A 55 35.42 30.81 -10.55
C ALA A 55 35.57 31.82 -11.71
N GLY A 56 34.67 31.73 -12.71
CA GLY A 56 34.71 32.51 -13.97
C GLY A 56 34.87 31.70 -15.27
N ASN A 57 35.20 30.41 -15.24
CA ASN A 57 35.29 29.55 -16.44
C ASN A 57 34.01 28.71 -16.61
N VAL A 58 33.18 29.09 -17.59
CA VAL A 58 31.92 28.43 -17.92
C VAL A 58 32.10 26.93 -18.22
N ASN A 59 33.27 26.50 -18.73
CA ASN A 59 33.52 25.11 -19.12
C ASN A 59 33.76 24.16 -17.92
N ALA A 60 34.21 24.68 -16.78
CA ALA A 60 34.45 23.85 -15.60
C ALA A 60 33.13 23.36 -14.97
N GLY A 61 32.10 24.21 -14.99
CA GLY A 61 30.75 23.84 -14.56
C GLY A 61 30.18 22.70 -15.40
N ALA A 62 30.32 22.74 -16.73
CA ALA A 62 29.83 21.68 -17.62
C ALA A 62 30.48 20.31 -17.33
N SER A 63 31.78 20.31 -17.03
CA SER A 63 32.55 19.10 -16.72
C SER A 63 32.09 18.43 -15.43
N LEU A 64 31.92 19.23 -14.37
CA LEU A 64 31.39 18.74 -13.10
C LEU A 64 29.96 18.22 -13.25
N VAL A 65 29.10 18.96 -13.95
CA VAL A 65 27.70 18.57 -14.20
C VAL A 65 27.61 17.22 -14.93
N ALA A 66 28.46 16.98 -15.93
CA ALA A 66 28.51 15.69 -16.61
C ALA A 66 28.91 14.54 -15.67
N CYS A 67 29.90 14.75 -14.78
CA CYS A 67 30.33 13.77 -13.79
C CYS A 67 29.26 13.48 -12.74
N LEU A 68 28.59 14.53 -12.25
CA LEU A 68 27.47 14.42 -11.31
C LEU A 68 26.33 13.62 -11.92
N ARG A 69 25.95 13.93 -13.17
CA ARG A 69 24.93 13.18 -13.91
C ARG A 69 25.32 11.72 -14.09
N ALA A 70 26.53 11.43 -14.58
CA ALA A 70 27.01 10.07 -14.79
C ALA A 70 26.98 9.24 -13.49
N THR A 71 27.42 9.83 -12.38
CA THR A 71 27.39 9.19 -11.06
C THR A 71 25.96 8.96 -10.60
N LEU A 72 25.08 9.97 -10.72
CA LEU A 72 23.67 9.86 -10.36
C LEU A 72 22.94 8.77 -11.15
N MET A 73 23.14 8.70 -12.48
CA MET A 73 22.54 7.64 -13.32
C MET A 73 22.95 6.26 -12.81
N THR A 74 24.22 6.10 -12.43
CA THR A 74 24.74 4.83 -11.94
C THR A 74 24.12 4.46 -10.59
N CYS A 75 23.98 5.42 -9.67
CA CYS A 75 23.28 5.22 -8.40
C CYS A 75 21.83 4.76 -8.61
N VAL A 76 21.10 5.42 -9.52
CA VAL A 76 19.70 5.06 -9.83
C VAL A 76 19.62 3.69 -10.51
N ALA A 77 20.48 3.42 -11.50
CA ALA A 77 20.51 2.16 -12.24
C ALA A 77 20.87 0.95 -11.37
N ALA A 78 21.65 1.16 -10.30
CA ALA A 78 21.96 0.11 -9.34
C ALA A 78 20.70 -0.43 -8.64
N ARG A 79 19.66 0.40 -8.47
CA ARG A 79 18.39 0.01 -7.85
C ARG A 79 17.36 -0.54 -8.82
N SER A 80 17.51 -0.29 -10.11
CA SER A 80 16.60 -0.80 -11.16
C SER A 80 16.79 -2.30 -11.46
N GLY A 81 17.63 -3.02 -10.70
CA GLY A 81 17.90 -4.45 -10.90
C GLY A 81 18.83 -4.72 -12.07
N ASP A 82 18.65 -5.85 -12.76
CA ASP A 82 19.60 -6.30 -13.80
C ASP A 82 19.53 -5.46 -15.09
N THR A 83 18.37 -4.92 -15.43
CA THR A 83 18.11 -4.22 -16.70
C THR A 83 17.59 -2.81 -16.47
N PRO A 84 18.45 -1.78 -16.56
CA PRO A 84 18.04 -0.38 -16.53
C PRO A 84 17.05 -0.08 -17.66
N ASP A 85 16.14 0.86 -17.41
CA ASP A 85 15.24 1.41 -18.42
C ASP A 85 16.04 2.05 -19.57
N ASP A 86 15.50 1.99 -20.79
CA ASP A 86 16.13 2.57 -21.98
C ASP A 86 16.27 4.08 -21.87
N VAL A 87 15.34 4.77 -21.19
CA VAL A 87 15.46 6.21 -20.90
C VAL A 87 16.70 6.49 -20.04
N LEU A 88 16.95 5.65 -19.03
CA LEU A 88 18.11 5.78 -18.16
C LEU A 88 19.42 5.47 -18.90
N LYS A 89 19.41 4.50 -19.82
CA LYS A 89 20.54 4.23 -20.71
C LYS A 89 20.82 5.41 -21.64
N GLU A 90 19.79 6.02 -22.21
CA GLU A 90 19.95 7.20 -23.06
C GLU A 90 20.55 8.37 -22.27
N ALA A 91 20.05 8.62 -21.06
CA ALA A 91 20.59 9.64 -20.16
C ALA A 91 22.06 9.38 -19.77
N ALA A 92 22.42 8.12 -19.46
CA ALA A 92 23.80 7.74 -19.16
C ALA A 92 24.73 7.94 -20.36
N ASN A 93 24.29 7.57 -21.56
CA ASN A 93 25.04 7.78 -22.80
C ASN A 93 25.24 9.27 -23.10
N ALA A 94 24.22 10.09 -22.85
CA ALA A 94 24.32 11.53 -22.99
C ALA A 94 25.28 12.16 -21.97
N ALA A 95 25.30 11.68 -20.72
CA ALA A 95 26.26 12.10 -19.71
C ALA A 95 27.71 11.78 -20.15
N ILE A 96 27.97 10.56 -20.63
CA ILE A 96 29.28 10.13 -21.13
C ILE A 96 29.77 11.01 -22.29
N ARG A 97 28.89 11.30 -23.25
CA ARG A 97 29.23 12.16 -24.41
C ARG A 97 29.47 13.62 -24.04
N SER A 98 28.92 14.08 -22.92
CA SER A 98 29.05 15.46 -22.45
C SER A 98 30.31 15.70 -21.62
N ALA A 99 31.02 14.63 -21.23
CA ALA A 99 32.27 14.76 -20.48
C ALA A 99 33.36 15.47 -21.30
N PRO A 100 34.13 16.39 -20.69
CA PRO A 100 35.21 17.09 -21.37
C PRO A 100 36.30 16.12 -21.83
N ARG A 101 37.03 16.49 -22.88
CA ARG A 101 38.21 15.72 -23.33
C ARG A 101 39.53 16.27 -22.80
N MET A 102 39.52 17.44 -22.17
CA MET A 102 40.71 18.11 -21.63
C MET A 102 40.57 18.29 -20.12
N TYR A 103 41.62 17.93 -19.39
CA TYR A 103 41.64 17.89 -17.93
C TYR A 103 42.82 18.73 -17.40
N PRO A 104 42.61 19.56 -16.35
CA PRO A 104 43.69 20.35 -15.77
C PRO A 104 44.77 19.52 -15.08
N SER A 105 44.44 18.32 -14.59
CA SER A 105 45.37 17.43 -13.89
C SER A 105 45.06 15.94 -14.12
N VAL A 106 46.00 15.08 -13.77
CA VAL A 106 45.81 13.62 -13.77
C VAL A 106 44.67 13.22 -12.82
N THR A 107 44.62 13.81 -11.63
CA THR A 107 43.58 13.56 -10.63
C THR A 107 42.19 13.91 -11.15
N ASP A 108 42.06 15.06 -11.85
CA ASP A 108 40.80 15.48 -12.48
C ASP A 108 40.36 14.51 -13.60
N ARG A 109 41.32 14.04 -14.38
CA ARG A 109 41.09 13.06 -15.46
C ARG A 109 40.62 11.72 -14.91
N THR A 110 41.33 11.14 -13.94
CA THR A 110 40.98 9.83 -13.39
C THR A 110 39.64 9.87 -12.67
N ALA A 111 39.32 10.96 -11.96
CA ALA A 111 38.03 11.12 -11.31
C ALA A 111 36.87 11.23 -12.29
N THR A 112 37.06 11.99 -13.38
CA THR A 112 36.05 12.08 -14.44
C THR A 112 35.83 10.74 -15.11
N LEU A 113 36.92 10.04 -15.47
CA LEU A 113 36.84 8.73 -16.10
C LEU A 113 36.19 7.69 -15.16
N ALA A 114 36.42 7.75 -13.85
CA ALA A 114 35.74 6.87 -12.89
C ALA A 114 34.22 7.05 -12.95
N GLY A 115 33.73 8.29 -13.02
CA GLY A 115 32.31 8.58 -13.22
C GLY A 115 31.76 8.08 -14.56
N MET A 116 32.55 8.17 -15.64
CA MET A 116 32.12 7.70 -16.96
C MET A 116 32.10 6.17 -17.07
N SER A 117 33.12 5.48 -16.55
CA SER A 117 33.14 4.02 -16.45
C SER A 117 31.99 3.52 -15.58
N ALA A 118 31.66 4.24 -14.50
CA ALA A 118 30.46 3.94 -13.73
C ALA A 118 29.18 4.04 -14.58
N ALA A 119 29.00 5.11 -15.36
CA ALA A 119 27.85 5.24 -16.25
C ALA A 119 27.84 4.17 -17.38
N GLU A 120 28.99 3.68 -17.84
CA GLU A 120 29.08 2.61 -18.82
C GLU A 120 28.48 1.28 -18.32
N THR A 121 28.48 1.05 -17.01
CA THR A 121 27.77 -0.08 -16.39
C THR A 121 26.26 -0.05 -16.65
N VAL A 122 25.68 1.14 -16.89
CA VAL A 122 24.26 1.31 -17.22
C VAL A 122 23.98 0.91 -18.67
N LEU A 123 24.92 1.19 -19.59
CA LEU A 123 24.81 0.88 -21.02
C LEU A 123 25.08 -0.58 -21.34
N SER A 124 25.81 -1.26 -20.45
CA SER A 124 26.27 -2.63 -20.63
C SER A 124 25.11 -3.63 -20.67
N LYS A 125 25.10 -4.46 -21.72
CA LYS A 125 24.04 -5.47 -21.97
C LYS A 125 24.28 -6.81 -21.28
N SER A 126 25.51 -7.06 -20.83
CA SER A 126 25.92 -8.33 -20.21
C SER A 126 26.51 -8.10 -18.83
N ARG A 127 26.33 -9.05 -17.90
CA ARG A 127 26.91 -8.97 -16.54
C ARG A 127 28.44 -8.86 -16.57
N ALA A 128 29.09 -9.57 -17.48
CA ALA A 128 30.54 -9.48 -17.66
C ALA A 128 30.99 -8.06 -18.06
N SER A 129 30.26 -7.39 -18.96
CA SER A 129 30.54 -6.00 -19.33
C SER A 129 30.26 -5.01 -18.19
N VAL A 130 29.19 -5.25 -17.41
CA VAL A 130 28.90 -4.46 -16.20
C VAL A 130 30.05 -4.59 -15.18
N ALA A 131 30.54 -5.81 -14.96
CA ALA A 131 31.65 -6.08 -14.04
C ALA A 131 32.96 -5.46 -14.52
N ASP A 132 33.25 -5.47 -15.83
CA ASP A 132 34.42 -4.83 -16.42
C ASP A 132 34.41 -3.31 -16.21
N ALA A 133 33.29 -2.66 -16.56
CA ALA A 133 33.12 -1.22 -16.33
C ALA A 133 33.15 -0.85 -14.84
N ALA A 134 32.60 -1.70 -13.96
CA ALA A 134 32.68 -1.51 -12.51
C ALA A 134 34.12 -1.64 -11.99
N SER A 135 34.87 -2.65 -12.44
CA SER A 135 36.29 -2.83 -12.11
C SER A 135 37.12 -1.62 -12.57
N GLN A 136 36.86 -1.13 -13.78
CA GLN A 136 37.53 0.06 -14.30
C GLN A 136 37.23 1.31 -13.45
N ALA A 137 35.97 1.50 -13.05
CA ALA A 137 35.58 2.62 -12.18
C ALA A 137 36.30 2.55 -10.82
N LEU A 138 36.44 1.35 -10.25
CA LEU A 138 37.21 1.10 -9.02
C LEU A 138 38.68 1.50 -9.20
N GLN A 139 39.34 0.97 -10.23
CA GLN A 139 40.75 1.26 -10.52
C GLN A 139 41.01 2.77 -10.68
N LEU A 140 40.14 3.46 -11.42
CA LEU A 140 40.25 4.91 -11.64
C LEU A 140 40.00 5.72 -10.36
N ALA A 141 39.12 5.26 -9.47
CA ALA A 141 38.92 5.86 -8.16
C ALA A 141 40.15 5.68 -7.26
N SER A 142 40.79 4.50 -7.29
CA SER A 142 42.08 4.25 -6.62
C SER A 142 43.18 5.17 -7.14
N ASP A 143 43.29 5.32 -8.45
CA ASP A 143 44.26 6.21 -9.10
C ASP A 143 44.04 7.66 -8.69
N THR A 144 42.78 8.09 -8.61
CA THR A 144 42.41 9.42 -8.13
C THR A 144 42.88 9.64 -6.70
N ALA A 145 42.57 8.71 -5.79
CA ALA A 145 42.99 8.79 -4.39
C ALA A 145 44.53 8.82 -4.28
N ARG A 146 45.22 7.89 -4.95
CA ARG A 146 46.68 7.78 -4.97
C ARG A 146 47.34 9.04 -5.54
N SER A 147 46.89 9.52 -6.70
CA SER A 147 47.39 10.75 -7.34
C SER A 147 47.22 11.97 -6.42
N SER A 148 46.08 12.08 -5.75
CA SER A 148 45.83 13.18 -4.80
C SER A 148 46.77 13.12 -3.59
N THR A 149 47.00 11.94 -3.00
CA THR A 149 47.92 11.78 -1.87
C THR A 149 49.36 12.05 -2.25
N LEU A 150 49.81 11.58 -3.42
CA LEU A 150 51.16 11.83 -3.92
C LEU A 150 51.39 13.32 -4.19
N SER A 151 50.41 14.00 -4.79
CA SER A 151 50.47 15.44 -5.04
C SER A 151 50.53 16.26 -3.74
N ALA A 152 49.96 15.73 -2.65
CA ALA A 152 50.03 16.32 -1.31
C ALA A 152 51.27 15.91 -0.50
N GLY A 153 52.17 15.08 -1.05
CA GLY A 153 53.35 14.57 -0.33
C GLY A 153 53.03 13.57 0.78
N LEU A 154 51.87 12.90 0.72
CA LEU A 154 51.41 11.91 1.69
C LEU A 154 51.66 10.48 1.19
N ASN A 155 51.65 9.51 2.12
CA ASN A 155 51.71 8.10 1.78
C ASN A 155 50.51 7.72 0.87
N PRO A 156 50.71 6.87 -0.17
CA PRO A 156 49.64 6.42 -1.04
C PRO A 156 48.50 5.79 -0.25
N PHE A 157 47.28 6.26 -0.52
CA PHE A 157 46.08 5.66 0.08
C PHE A 157 45.84 4.26 -0.51
N ASN A 158 45.69 3.25 0.36
CA ASN A 158 45.28 1.91 -0.05
C ASN A 158 43.74 1.82 -0.09
N SER A 159 43.17 1.87 -1.28
CA SER A 159 41.72 1.76 -1.50
C SER A 159 41.17 0.34 -1.41
N GLU A 160 42.02 -0.68 -1.50
CA GLU A 160 41.61 -2.10 -1.60
C GLU A 160 40.75 -2.53 -0.41
N ALA A 161 41.18 -2.18 0.81
CA ALA A 161 40.42 -2.48 2.02
C ALA A 161 39.00 -1.87 2.01
N THR A 162 38.84 -0.66 1.47
CA THR A 162 37.53 -0.02 1.33
C THR A 162 36.65 -0.71 0.28
N MET A 163 37.25 -1.20 -0.80
CA MET A 163 36.54 -1.92 -1.87
C MET A 163 36.07 -3.30 -1.41
N LEU A 164 36.93 -4.05 -0.73
CA LEU A 164 36.56 -5.33 -0.14
C LEU A 164 35.43 -5.14 0.88
N LYS A 165 35.53 -4.10 1.72
CA LYS A 165 34.46 -3.82 2.68
C LYS A 165 33.14 -3.43 2.03
N ASP A 166 33.16 -2.73 0.90
CA ASP A 166 31.95 -2.45 0.14
C ASP A 166 31.31 -3.73 -0.41
N ALA A 167 32.12 -4.66 -0.94
CA ALA A 167 31.63 -5.93 -1.44
C ALA A 167 31.00 -6.78 -0.33
N GLU A 168 31.58 -6.80 0.87
CA GLU A 168 30.97 -7.40 2.07
C GLU A 168 29.62 -6.75 2.41
N ILE A 169 29.57 -5.41 2.50
CA ILE A 169 28.33 -4.68 2.82
C ILE A 169 27.24 -4.97 1.77
N ALA A 170 27.61 -5.04 0.50
CA ALA A 170 26.66 -5.27 -0.59
C ALA A 170 25.98 -6.64 -0.56
N LEU A 171 26.58 -7.62 0.13
CA LEU A 171 25.99 -8.94 0.34
C LEU A 171 24.97 -8.94 1.48
N GLU A 172 25.10 -8.01 2.43
CA GLU A 172 24.29 -7.99 3.67
C GLU A 172 23.22 -6.89 3.67
N ASP A 173 23.47 -5.74 3.06
CA ASP A 173 22.65 -4.54 3.16
C ASP A 173 22.65 -3.68 1.88
N ASP A 174 21.85 -2.62 1.86
CA ASP A 174 21.84 -1.60 0.81
C ASP A 174 23.14 -0.78 0.83
N LEU A 175 24.07 -1.19 -0.03
CA LEU A 175 25.38 -0.57 -0.20
C LEU A 175 25.33 0.96 -0.42
N LEU A 176 24.29 1.48 -1.06
CA LEU A 176 24.15 2.92 -1.32
C LEU A 176 23.63 3.71 -0.11
N SER A 177 23.05 3.02 0.88
CA SER A 177 22.64 3.60 2.16
C SER A 177 23.77 3.56 3.20
N ALA A 178 24.81 2.73 2.99
CA ALA A 178 25.99 2.69 3.85
C ALA A 178 26.90 3.92 3.68
N ARG A 179 27.60 4.31 4.75
CA ARG A 179 28.61 5.40 4.71
C ARG A 179 29.60 5.20 3.56
N LEU A 180 29.88 6.26 2.79
CA LEU A 180 30.76 6.20 1.62
C LEU A 180 32.18 5.69 1.93
N TRP A 181 32.69 5.96 3.13
CA TRP A 181 34.00 5.49 3.58
C TRP A 181 33.81 4.47 4.70
N SER A 182 33.65 3.20 4.31
CA SER A 182 33.26 2.08 5.20
C SER A 182 34.35 1.68 6.20
N THR A 183 35.63 1.91 5.87
CA THR A 183 36.78 1.53 6.71
C THR A 183 37.32 2.68 7.57
N GLY A 184 36.71 3.87 7.54
CA GLY A 184 37.14 4.99 8.36
C GLY A 184 37.02 6.34 7.67
N LYS A 185 38.04 7.20 7.84
CA LYS A 185 38.05 8.55 7.26
C LYS A 185 38.47 8.51 5.81
N ALA A 186 37.88 9.39 5.01
CA ALA A 186 38.34 9.64 3.64
C ALA A 186 39.81 10.13 3.64
N PRO A 187 40.55 9.92 2.53
CA PRO A 187 41.88 10.50 2.35
C PRO A 187 41.85 12.01 2.59
N LEU A 188 42.83 12.55 3.30
CA LEU A 188 42.88 13.99 3.64
C LEU A 188 42.71 14.91 2.42
N PRO A 189 43.39 14.68 1.27
CA PRO A 189 43.18 15.52 0.09
C PRO A 189 41.74 15.50 -0.44
N MET A 190 41.03 14.37 -0.33
CA MET A 190 39.63 14.28 -0.75
C MET A 190 38.71 15.07 0.19
N LEU A 191 39.02 15.11 1.48
CA LEU A 191 38.30 15.96 2.44
C LEU A 191 38.55 17.44 2.14
N GLU A 192 39.80 17.83 1.89
CA GLU A 192 40.14 19.21 1.54
C GLU A 192 39.44 19.66 0.24
N PHE A 193 39.41 18.80 -0.78
CA PHE A 193 38.68 19.05 -2.02
C PHE A 193 37.18 19.23 -1.80
N TRP A 194 36.59 18.39 -0.95
CA TRP A 194 35.19 18.49 -0.57
C TRP A 194 34.89 19.78 0.22
N GLU A 195 35.72 20.12 1.20
CA GLU A 195 35.57 21.34 2.01
C GLU A 195 35.71 22.61 1.17
N GLY A 196 36.66 22.62 0.23
CA GLY A 196 36.82 23.70 -0.77
C GLY A 196 35.57 23.88 -1.63
N PHE A 197 35.01 22.78 -2.13
CA PHE A 197 33.74 22.82 -2.87
C PHE A 197 32.58 23.33 -2.02
N VAL A 198 32.38 22.82 -0.80
CA VAL A 198 31.31 23.28 0.11
C VAL A 198 31.43 24.77 0.40
N LYS A 199 32.67 25.26 0.60
CA LYS A 199 32.94 26.68 0.83
C LYS A 199 32.58 27.52 -0.40
N ALA A 200 32.93 27.07 -1.60
CA ALA A 200 32.57 27.74 -2.85
C ALA A 200 31.05 27.71 -3.11
N ALA A 201 30.40 26.59 -2.80
CA ALA A 201 28.97 26.36 -2.99
C ALA A 201 28.08 27.09 -1.97
N ARG A 202 28.61 27.52 -0.82
CA ARG A 202 27.83 28.06 0.31
C ARG A 202 26.88 29.21 -0.09
N ASN A 203 27.28 30.04 -1.04
CA ASN A 203 26.51 31.21 -1.47
C ASN A 203 25.85 31.04 -2.84
N ASP A 204 25.90 29.84 -3.42
CA ASP A 204 25.39 29.57 -4.76
C ASP A 204 24.37 28.43 -4.71
N ALA A 205 23.09 28.82 -4.84
CA ALA A 205 21.96 27.89 -4.82
C ALA A 205 22.06 26.81 -5.91
N ILE A 206 22.83 27.06 -6.98
CA ILE A 206 23.07 26.09 -8.06
C ILE A 206 23.65 24.77 -7.53
N TRP A 207 24.49 24.85 -6.49
CA TRP A 207 25.21 23.69 -5.95
C TRP A 207 24.59 23.11 -4.69
N ALA A 208 23.54 23.72 -4.14
CA ALA A 208 22.95 23.33 -2.86
C ALA A 208 22.48 21.86 -2.85
N TYR A 209 21.75 21.43 -3.88
CA TYR A 209 21.31 20.04 -4.02
C TYR A 209 22.50 19.06 -4.05
N TRP A 210 23.55 19.36 -4.81
CA TRP A 210 24.72 18.49 -4.93
C TRP A 210 25.51 18.38 -3.63
N VAL A 211 25.55 19.48 -2.85
CA VAL A 211 26.15 19.47 -1.52
C VAL A 211 25.37 18.53 -0.59
N GLU A 212 24.05 18.68 -0.52
CA GLU A 212 23.18 17.83 0.30
C GLU A 212 23.27 16.36 -0.12
N TRP A 213 23.21 16.10 -1.43
CA TRP A 213 23.27 14.78 -2.03
C TRP A 213 24.55 14.03 -1.69
N TYR A 214 25.72 14.63 -1.94
CA TYR A 214 27.00 14.00 -1.63
C TYR A 214 27.22 13.83 -0.12
N GLN A 215 26.82 14.84 0.68
CA GLN A 215 26.88 14.74 2.14
C GLN A 215 25.98 13.63 2.70
N GLY A 216 24.87 13.31 2.01
CA GLY A 216 24.01 12.17 2.29
C GLY A 216 24.77 10.84 2.21
N PHE A 217 25.46 10.59 1.09
CA PHE A 217 26.31 9.40 0.90
C PHE A 217 27.47 9.34 1.89
N MET A 218 28.15 10.46 2.14
CA MET A 218 29.21 10.51 3.15
C MET A 218 28.71 10.09 4.54
N ALA A 219 27.51 10.51 4.92
CA ALA A 219 26.92 10.21 6.22
C ALA A 219 26.26 8.84 6.30
N GLY A 220 25.95 8.20 5.16
CA GLY A 220 25.10 7.02 5.09
C GLY A 220 23.65 7.33 5.44
N ARG A 221 23.15 8.50 5.02
CA ARG A 221 21.74 8.88 5.21
C ARG A 221 20.89 8.27 4.10
N PRO A 222 19.68 7.78 4.42
CA PRO A 222 18.73 7.35 3.39
C PRO A 222 18.48 8.47 2.39
N VAL A 223 18.43 8.11 1.11
CA VAL A 223 18.19 9.03 0.00
C VAL A 223 16.78 8.79 -0.55
N ASP A 224 16.05 9.86 -0.88
CA ASP A 224 14.76 9.77 -1.57
C ASP A 224 14.97 9.34 -3.02
N TRP A 225 14.85 8.03 -3.28
CA TRP A 225 15.11 7.43 -4.59
C TRP A 225 14.10 7.83 -5.66
N GLU A 226 12.86 8.18 -5.29
CA GLU A 226 11.89 8.71 -6.25
C GLU A 226 12.37 10.06 -6.77
N PHE A 227 12.84 10.93 -5.87
CA PHE A 227 13.45 12.20 -6.25
C PHE A 227 14.75 12.02 -7.03
N GLN A 228 15.65 11.11 -6.63
CA GLN A 228 16.88 10.84 -7.39
C GLN A 228 16.59 10.38 -8.81
N ASN A 229 15.60 9.50 -8.99
CA ASN A 229 15.18 9.03 -10.29
C ASN A 229 14.62 10.17 -11.15
N ALA A 230 13.79 11.04 -10.57
CA ALA A 230 13.28 12.22 -11.28
C ALA A 230 14.41 13.16 -11.74
N VAL A 231 15.39 13.44 -10.87
CA VAL A 231 16.57 14.26 -11.21
C VAL A 231 17.41 13.58 -12.28
N ALA A 232 17.56 12.26 -12.22
CA ALA A 232 18.32 11.50 -13.20
C ALA A 232 17.71 11.59 -14.61
N LEU A 233 16.39 11.62 -14.68
CA LEU A 233 15.63 11.65 -15.93
C LEU A 233 15.32 13.08 -16.42
N ILE A 234 15.93 14.12 -15.83
CA ILE A 234 15.89 15.47 -16.40
C ILE A 234 16.34 15.43 -17.87
N ASP A 235 15.58 16.13 -18.72
CA ASP A 235 15.80 16.14 -20.16
C ASP A 235 17.22 16.59 -20.54
N ASP A 236 17.81 15.93 -21.54
CA ASP A 236 19.18 16.20 -21.97
C ASP A 236 19.39 17.66 -22.42
N SER A 237 18.37 18.30 -22.99
CA SER A 237 18.45 19.71 -23.38
C SER A 237 18.62 20.65 -22.18
N ILE A 238 18.10 20.29 -21.00
CA ILE A 238 18.30 21.06 -19.75
C ILE A 238 19.72 20.84 -19.23
N TRP A 239 20.22 19.60 -19.25
CA TRP A 239 21.60 19.31 -18.87
C TRP A 239 22.62 20.06 -19.75
N ARG A 240 22.37 20.18 -21.05
CA ARG A 240 23.23 20.94 -21.98
C ARG A 240 23.22 22.44 -21.75
N GLN A 241 22.18 23.00 -21.12
CA GLN A 241 22.13 24.41 -20.74
C GLN A 241 23.03 24.71 -19.52
N GLY A 242 23.48 23.67 -18.80
CA GLY A 242 24.45 23.79 -17.71
C GLY A 242 23.84 23.80 -16.31
N ALA A 243 24.69 24.00 -15.31
CA ALA A 243 24.36 23.79 -13.90
C ALA A 243 23.15 24.63 -13.42
N GLN A 244 23.04 25.88 -13.87
CA GLN A 244 21.95 26.77 -13.46
C GLN A 244 20.57 26.26 -13.92
N ALA A 245 20.46 25.83 -15.18
CA ALA A 245 19.21 25.29 -15.70
C ALA A 245 18.81 24.00 -14.98
N VAL A 246 19.79 23.13 -14.72
CA VAL A 246 19.58 21.90 -13.94
C VAL A 246 19.11 22.21 -12.51
N ALA A 247 19.70 23.19 -11.83
CA ALA A 247 19.30 23.56 -10.48
C ALA A 247 17.85 24.09 -10.40
N VAL A 248 17.45 24.92 -11.37
CA VAL A 248 16.05 25.39 -11.48
C VAL A 248 15.10 24.22 -11.66
N GLU A 249 15.46 23.26 -12.51
CA GLU A 249 14.64 22.09 -12.78
C GLU A 249 14.55 21.14 -11.58
N ILE A 250 15.64 20.96 -10.83
CA ILE A 250 15.65 20.18 -9.59
C ILE A 250 14.67 20.77 -8.56
N GLU A 251 14.63 22.09 -8.41
CA GLU A 251 13.69 22.74 -7.49
C GLU A 251 12.23 22.67 -7.98
N ARG A 252 11.99 22.73 -9.29
CA ARG A 252 10.67 22.45 -9.87
C ARG A 252 10.21 21.03 -9.53
N LEU A 253 11.07 20.03 -9.74
CA LEU A 253 10.79 18.63 -9.43
C LEU A 253 10.53 18.42 -7.94
N ARG A 254 11.31 19.07 -7.06
CA ARG A 254 11.12 19.00 -5.60
C ARG A 254 9.73 19.53 -5.21
N ALA A 255 9.32 20.66 -5.78
CA ALA A 255 7.99 21.23 -5.54
C ALA A 255 6.85 20.32 -6.04
N GLU A 256 7.02 19.71 -7.22
CA GLU A 256 6.01 18.80 -7.79
C GLU A 256 5.83 17.52 -6.98
N ILE A 257 6.94 16.89 -6.57
CA ILE A 257 6.88 15.69 -5.73
C ILE A 257 6.29 16.01 -4.36
N ALA A 258 6.68 17.12 -3.73
CA ALA A 258 6.09 17.55 -2.47
C ALA A 258 4.58 17.81 -2.58
N ALA A 259 4.13 18.46 -3.67
CA ALA A 259 2.71 18.68 -3.93
C ALA A 259 1.95 17.36 -4.16
N ALA A 260 2.52 16.42 -4.93
CA ALA A 260 1.93 15.11 -5.17
C ALA A 260 1.81 14.27 -3.88
N GLN A 261 2.85 14.30 -3.03
CA GLN A 261 2.84 13.64 -1.72
C GLN A 261 1.79 14.26 -0.79
N ALA A 262 1.67 15.59 -0.75
CA ALA A 262 0.64 16.27 0.02
C ALA A 262 -0.78 15.91 -0.46
N ALA A 263 -1.00 15.86 -1.77
CA ALA A 263 -2.29 15.46 -2.34
C ALA A 263 -2.64 14.00 -2.00
N ARG A 264 -1.67 13.08 -2.08
CA ARG A 264 -1.86 11.67 -1.71
C ARG A 264 -2.19 11.52 -0.23
N ALA A 265 -1.48 12.23 0.65
CA ALA A 265 -1.75 12.22 2.09
C ALA A 265 -3.15 12.76 2.43
N ALA A 266 -3.59 13.82 1.73
CA ALA A 266 -4.94 14.36 1.89
C ALA A 266 -6.02 13.36 1.45
N ALA A 267 -5.83 12.70 0.29
CA ALA A 267 -6.78 11.69 -0.20
C ALA A 267 -6.86 10.47 0.72
N GLU A 268 -5.73 10.01 1.28
CA GLU A 268 -5.72 8.93 2.26
C GLU A 268 -6.41 9.31 3.57
N ALA A 269 -6.22 10.55 4.04
CA ALA A 269 -6.91 11.07 5.21
C ALA A 269 -8.44 11.14 4.99
N GLU A 270 -8.89 11.58 3.83
CA GLU A 270 -10.32 11.60 3.46
C GLU A 270 -10.90 10.19 3.39
N ALA A 271 -10.20 9.24 2.76
CA ALA A 271 -10.62 7.85 2.69
C ALA A 271 -10.72 7.20 4.08
N ASN A 272 -9.75 7.47 4.96
CA ASN A 272 -9.76 6.98 6.34
C ASN A 272 -10.90 7.60 7.16
N ALA A 273 -11.19 8.89 6.98
CA ALA A 273 -12.33 9.55 7.61
C ALA A 273 -13.68 8.97 7.15
N ALA A 274 -13.86 8.76 5.84
CA ALA A 274 -15.05 8.14 5.28
C ALA A 274 -15.25 6.70 5.79
N LYS A 275 -14.15 5.93 5.90
CA LYS A 275 -14.19 4.59 6.49
C LYS A 275 -14.59 4.62 7.96
N ALA A 276 -14.04 5.54 8.75
CA ALA A 276 -14.38 5.70 10.16
C ALA A 276 -15.86 6.10 10.35
N GLU A 277 -16.37 7.00 9.51
CA GLU A 277 -17.80 7.37 9.52
C GLU A 277 -18.70 6.18 9.18
N ALA A 278 -18.34 5.40 8.15
CA ALA A 278 -19.08 4.19 7.77
C ALA A 278 -19.06 3.12 8.88
N GLU A 279 -17.93 2.93 9.55
CA GLU A 279 -17.82 2.02 10.71
C GLU A 279 -18.65 2.50 11.90
N ALA A 280 -18.66 3.80 12.19
CA ALA A 280 -19.49 4.39 13.24
C ALA A 280 -21.00 4.24 12.93
N ALA A 281 -21.41 4.49 11.69
CA ALA A 281 -22.78 4.29 11.24
C ALA A 281 -23.20 2.81 11.34
N ALA A 282 -22.32 1.89 10.93
CA ALA A 282 -22.57 0.45 11.05
C ALA A 282 -22.65 0.01 12.51
N ALA A 283 -21.80 0.53 13.40
CA ALA A 283 -21.85 0.25 14.83
C ALA A 283 -23.16 0.74 15.46
N LYS A 284 -23.60 1.95 15.12
CA LYS A 284 -24.89 2.49 15.56
C LYS A 284 -26.07 1.63 15.09
N ALA A 285 -26.11 1.26 13.81
CA ALA A 285 -27.15 0.40 13.27
C ALA A 285 -27.19 -0.98 13.94
N ARG A 286 -26.02 -1.56 14.25
CA ARG A 286 -25.93 -2.82 15.02
C ARG A 286 -26.45 -2.66 16.45
N ALA A 287 -26.15 -1.56 17.12
CA ALA A 287 -26.66 -1.27 18.47
C ALA A 287 -28.18 -1.10 18.48
N GLU A 288 -28.74 -0.38 17.51
CA GLU A 288 -30.20 -0.22 17.35
C GLU A 288 -30.88 -1.57 17.06
N ALA A 289 -30.30 -2.39 16.18
CA ALA A 289 -30.81 -3.73 15.88
C ALA A 289 -30.76 -4.66 17.11
N ALA A 290 -29.67 -4.61 17.89
CA ALA A 290 -29.53 -5.38 19.12
C ALA A 290 -30.56 -4.94 20.18
N ALA A 291 -30.78 -3.63 20.33
CA ALA A 291 -31.81 -3.10 21.23
C ALA A 291 -33.21 -3.54 20.82
N LYS A 292 -33.53 -3.52 19.51
CA LYS A 292 -34.81 -4.02 18.99
C LYS A 292 -34.97 -5.52 19.22
N MET A 293 -33.93 -6.31 19.00
CA MET A 293 -33.92 -7.75 19.29
C MET A 293 -34.19 -8.03 20.76
N GLN A 294 -33.52 -7.32 21.67
CA GLN A 294 -33.70 -7.48 23.10
C GLN A 294 -35.12 -7.11 23.55
N ALA A 295 -35.69 -6.03 23.01
CA ALA A 295 -37.07 -5.61 23.30
C ALA A 295 -38.12 -6.62 22.80
N ALA A 296 -37.81 -7.37 21.73
CA ALA A 296 -38.71 -8.35 21.13
C ALA A 296 -38.60 -9.76 21.75
N MET A 297 -37.65 -10.01 22.65
CA MET A 297 -37.47 -11.32 23.29
C MET A 297 -38.63 -11.63 24.26
N PRO A 298 -39.29 -12.80 24.13
CA PRO A 298 -40.32 -13.20 25.09
C PRO A 298 -39.68 -13.51 26.46
N LYS A 299 -40.40 -13.21 27.54
CA LYS A 299 -39.94 -13.46 28.92
C LYS A 299 -39.58 -14.94 29.14
N SER A 300 -40.43 -15.85 28.65
CA SER A 300 -40.22 -17.30 28.70
C SER A 300 -40.73 -18.00 27.44
N VAL A 301 -40.09 -19.13 27.10
CA VAL A 301 -40.50 -20.07 26.04
C VAL A 301 -40.89 -21.44 26.61
N ASP A 302 -41.02 -21.57 27.94
CA ASP A 302 -41.30 -22.85 28.60
C ASP A 302 -42.67 -23.42 28.18
N HIS A 303 -43.64 -22.56 27.86
CA HIS A 303 -44.95 -22.98 27.36
C HIS A 303 -44.85 -23.70 25.99
N LEU A 304 -43.94 -23.26 25.11
CA LEU A 304 -43.68 -23.93 23.84
C LEU A 304 -43.04 -25.30 24.06
N LEU A 305 -42.13 -25.40 25.03
CA LEU A 305 -41.48 -26.67 25.38
C LEU A 305 -42.48 -27.66 26.00
N ASN A 306 -43.34 -27.18 26.91
CA ASN A 306 -44.37 -27.98 27.56
C ASN A 306 -45.45 -28.47 26.57
N ASN A 307 -45.70 -27.71 25.50
CA ASN A 307 -46.71 -28.03 24.49
C ASN A 307 -46.10 -28.32 23.11
N ARG A 308 -44.88 -28.86 23.08
CA ARG A 308 -44.05 -28.97 21.87
C ARG A 308 -44.74 -29.55 20.64
N VAL A 309 -45.49 -30.65 20.79
CA VAL A 309 -46.16 -31.32 19.66
C VAL A 309 -47.23 -30.41 19.05
N LEU A 310 -48.06 -29.82 19.90
CA LEU A 310 -49.12 -28.90 19.49
C LEU A 310 -48.52 -27.62 18.88
N ALA A 311 -47.54 -27.02 19.57
CA ALA A 311 -46.86 -25.82 19.10
C ALA A 311 -46.23 -26.03 17.72
N THR A 312 -45.51 -27.13 17.52
CA THR A 312 -44.91 -27.46 16.22
C THR A 312 -45.97 -27.55 15.11
N ALA A 313 -47.06 -28.29 15.33
CA ALA A 313 -48.10 -28.48 14.33
C ALA A 313 -48.79 -27.17 13.93
N VAL A 314 -49.11 -26.31 14.91
CA VAL A 314 -49.78 -25.04 14.64
C VAL A 314 -48.83 -24.04 13.97
N LEU A 315 -47.56 -23.97 14.39
CA LEU A 315 -46.56 -23.09 13.76
C LEU A 315 -46.29 -23.51 12.30
N GLU A 316 -46.24 -24.81 12.00
CA GLU A 316 -46.11 -25.30 10.62
C GLU A 316 -47.35 -25.01 9.77
N GLY A 317 -48.55 -25.15 10.34
CA GLY A 317 -49.80 -24.76 9.69
C GLY A 317 -49.84 -23.26 9.37
N ALA A 318 -49.44 -22.42 10.32
CA ALA A 318 -49.32 -20.97 10.14
C ALA A 318 -48.27 -20.60 9.07
N ALA A 319 -47.10 -21.25 9.09
CA ALA A 319 -46.06 -21.04 8.10
C ALA A 319 -46.53 -21.41 6.68
N ALA A 320 -47.21 -22.55 6.53
CA ALA A 320 -47.75 -23.00 5.24
C ALA A 320 -48.83 -22.05 4.71
N ALA A 321 -49.75 -21.60 5.58
CA ALA A 321 -50.79 -20.63 5.24
C ALA A 321 -50.18 -19.32 4.74
N LEU A 322 -49.20 -18.76 5.48
CA LEU A 322 -48.48 -17.54 5.09
C LEU A 322 -47.69 -17.71 3.79
N GLY A 323 -46.98 -18.83 3.62
CA GLY A 323 -46.21 -19.13 2.42
C GLY A 323 -47.07 -19.23 1.16
N SER A 324 -48.24 -19.88 1.27
CA SER A 324 -49.22 -19.95 0.18
C SER A 324 -49.84 -18.59 -0.17
N ALA A 325 -49.84 -17.66 0.79
CA ALA A 325 -50.39 -16.33 0.61
C ALA A 325 -49.41 -15.34 -0.01
N GLY A 326 -48.11 -15.48 0.23
CA GLY A 326 -47.06 -14.59 -0.26
C GLY A 326 -46.64 -14.77 -1.72
N GLY A 327 -46.97 -15.91 -2.36
CA GLY A 327 -46.45 -16.28 -3.69
C GLY A 327 -46.90 -15.44 -4.89
N ALA A 328 -47.75 -14.43 -4.72
CA ALA A 328 -48.35 -13.66 -5.82
C ALA A 328 -48.09 -12.14 -5.79
N ALA A 329 -47.22 -11.65 -4.89
CA ALA A 329 -47.00 -10.21 -4.76
C ALA A 329 -46.17 -9.64 -5.94
N PRO A 330 -46.65 -8.61 -6.66
CA PRO A 330 -45.88 -7.95 -7.72
C PRO A 330 -44.64 -7.25 -7.13
N ASN A 331 -43.53 -7.25 -7.89
CA ASN A 331 -42.28 -6.58 -7.54
C ASN A 331 -42.52 -5.09 -7.28
N GLY A 332 -42.31 -4.59 -6.05
CA GLY A 332 -42.49 -3.15 -5.82
C GLY A 332 -42.20 -2.59 -4.43
N HIS A 333 -42.28 -3.35 -3.34
CA HIS A 333 -42.04 -2.77 -2.01
C HIS A 333 -41.28 -3.70 -1.06
N VAL A 334 -40.09 -3.26 -0.61
CA VAL A 334 -39.13 -4.08 0.13
C VAL A 334 -39.65 -4.46 1.53
N GLY A 335 -40.32 -3.54 2.25
CA GLY A 335 -40.66 -3.75 3.66
C GLY A 335 -41.64 -4.90 3.92
N ILE A 336 -42.81 -4.87 3.28
CA ILE A 336 -43.83 -5.92 3.50
C ILE A 336 -43.47 -7.24 2.83
N GLN A 337 -42.80 -7.21 1.67
CA GLN A 337 -42.34 -8.43 1.02
C GLN A 337 -41.31 -9.16 1.90
N VAL A 338 -40.40 -8.40 2.54
CA VAL A 338 -39.46 -8.95 3.53
C VAL A 338 -40.23 -9.54 4.70
N ALA A 339 -41.20 -8.84 5.30
CA ALA A 339 -41.99 -9.40 6.40
C ALA A 339 -42.78 -10.68 6.01
N MET A 340 -43.43 -10.68 4.84
CA MET A 340 -44.19 -11.83 4.35
C MET A 340 -43.32 -13.02 3.97
N ARG A 341 -42.05 -12.80 3.62
CA ARG A 341 -41.05 -13.86 3.41
C ARG A 341 -40.48 -14.37 4.74
N ASP A 342 -40.15 -13.45 5.64
CA ASP A 342 -39.42 -13.76 6.86
C ASP A 342 -40.33 -14.42 7.92
N LEU A 343 -41.60 -14.02 8.03
CA LEU A 343 -42.57 -14.61 8.96
C LEU A 343 -42.73 -16.15 8.81
N PRO A 344 -43.07 -16.72 7.64
CA PRO A 344 -43.19 -18.16 7.48
C PRO A 344 -41.85 -18.88 7.67
N GLN A 345 -40.73 -18.25 7.32
CA GLN A 345 -39.40 -18.80 7.56
C GLN A 345 -39.10 -18.89 9.06
N SER A 346 -39.36 -17.81 9.83
CA SER A 346 -39.16 -17.80 11.28
C SER A 346 -40.06 -18.83 11.98
N LEU A 347 -41.33 -18.95 11.60
CA LEU A 347 -42.23 -19.98 12.15
C LEU A 347 -41.70 -21.40 11.89
N THR A 348 -41.22 -21.66 10.67
CA THR A 348 -40.60 -22.94 10.28
C THR A 348 -39.33 -23.22 11.08
N GLN A 349 -38.50 -22.21 11.31
CA GLN A 349 -37.29 -22.31 12.12
C GLN A 349 -37.60 -22.60 13.59
N ILE A 350 -38.58 -21.91 14.18
CA ILE A 350 -39.05 -22.16 15.55
C ILE A 350 -39.57 -23.60 15.68
N ALA A 351 -40.43 -24.04 14.76
CA ALA A 351 -40.95 -25.41 14.74
C ALA A 351 -39.84 -26.46 14.57
N GLY A 352 -38.86 -26.20 13.70
CA GLY A 352 -37.69 -27.05 13.50
C GLY A 352 -36.81 -27.14 14.74
N GLN A 353 -36.54 -26.02 15.41
CA GLN A 353 -35.81 -25.99 16.68
C GLN A 353 -36.56 -26.75 17.76
N LEU A 354 -37.86 -26.50 17.93
CA LEU A 354 -38.69 -27.25 18.86
C LEU A 354 -38.57 -28.75 18.61
N ARG A 355 -38.65 -29.22 17.35
CA ARG A 355 -38.48 -30.63 16.99
C ARG A 355 -37.08 -31.19 17.24
N ALA A 356 -36.03 -30.37 17.20
CA ALA A 356 -34.65 -30.82 17.40
C ALA A 356 -34.24 -30.97 18.88
N LEU A 357 -34.90 -30.25 19.79
CA LEU A 357 -34.52 -30.27 21.22
C LEU A 357 -34.70 -31.66 21.86
N PRO A 358 -33.87 -32.07 22.82
CA PRO A 358 -34.06 -33.33 23.54
C PRO A 358 -35.35 -33.30 24.38
N ALA A 359 -35.96 -34.47 24.62
CA ALA A 359 -37.11 -34.58 25.52
C ALA A 359 -36.72 -34.44 27.01
N ALA A 360 -35.45 -34.68 27.34
CA ALA A 360 -34.89 -34.49 28.66
C ALA A 360 -34.25 -33.10 28.79
N SER A 361 -34.49 -32.44 29.94
CA SER A 361 -33.90 -31.17 30.40
C SER A 361 -33.22 -30.29 29.33
N VAL A 362 -33.99 -29.37 28.73
CA VAL A 362 -33.49 -28.35 27.79
C VAL A 362 -32.57 -27.37 28.50
N GLN A 363 -31.37 -27.15 27.96
CA GLN A 363 -30.37 -26.25 28.54
C GLN A 363 -30.73 -24.79 28.31
N ASP A 364 -30.23 -23.87 29.16
CA ASP A 364 -30.52 -22.43 29.03
C ASP A 364 -30.03 -21.84 27.70
N GLY A 365 -28.93 -22.35 27.13
CA GLY A 365 -28.44 -21.95 25.81
C GLY A 365 -29.44 -22.26 24.68
N GLU A 366 -30.10 -23.42 24.76
CA GLU A 366 -31.13 -23.85 23.81
C GLU A 366 -32.40 -22.98 23.97
N LYS A 367 -32.80 -22.68 25.21
CA LYS A 367 -33.91 -21.75 25.48
C LYS A 367 -33.64 -20.36 24.94
N ASN A 368 -32.42 -19.84 25.12
CA ASN A 368 -32.03 -18.53 24.60
C ASN A 368 -32.02 -18.49 23.07
N THR A 369 -31.63 -19.59 22.42
CA THR A 369 -31.70 -19.74 20.98
C THR A 369 -33.16 -19.68 20.49
N LEU A 370 -34.06 -20.42 21.14
CA LEU A 370 -35.48 -20.39 20.82
C LEU A 370 -36.11 -19.00 21.07
N LYS A 371 -35.75 -18.33 22.17
CA LYS A 371 -36.17 -16.94 22.44
C LYS A 371 -35.70 -15.98 21.33
N SER A 372 -34.49 -16.17 20.81
CA SER A 372 -33.98 -15.35 19.71
C SER A 372 -34.77 -15.55 18.42
N GLU A 373 -35.18 -16.78 18.09
CA GLU A 373 -36.04 -17.01 16.91
C GLU A 373 -37.44 -16.42 17.09
N VAL A 374 -38.04 -16.52 18.28
CA VAL A 374 -39.32 -15.86 18.57
C VAL A 374 -39.18 -14.33 18.49
N ALA A 375 -38.07 -13.76 18.94
CA ALA A 375 -37.79 -12.33 18.81
C ALA A 375 -37.69 -11.88 17.33
N LYS A 376 -37.04 -12.68 16.47
CA LYS A 376 -37.00 -12.42 15.02
C LYS A 376 -38.41 -12.44 14.41
N PHE A 377 -39.22 -13.43 14.79
CA PHE A 377 -40.62 -13.50 14.37
C PHE A 377 -41.38 -12.24 14.80
N ASN A 378 -41.27 -11.82 16.07
CA ASN A 378 -41.93 -10.64 16.60
C ASN A 378 -41.52 -9.37 15.83
N ILE A 379 -40.22 -9.21 15.52
CA ILE A 379 -39.72 -8.09 14.70
C ILE A 379 -40.33 -8.09 13.30
N ALA A 380 -40.43 -9.25 12.65
CA ALA A 380 -41.06 -9.36 11.33
C ALA A 380 -42.57 -9.08 11.41
N PHE A 381 -43.21 -9.52 12.50
CA PHE A 381 -44.62 -9.28 12.78
C PHE A 381 -44.92 -7.79 13.02
N ASP A 382 -44.04 -7.06 13.73
CA ASP A 382 -44.15 -5.59 13.89
C ASP A 382 -44.28 -4.88 12.52
N VAL A 383 -43.52 -5.33 11.53
CA VAL A 383 -43.52 -4.74 10.18
C VAL A 383 -44.84 -5.02 9.46
N LEU A 384 -45.34 -6.26 9.57
CA LEU A 384 -46.66 -6.63 9.03
C LEU A 384 -47.76 -5.82 9.71
N GLU A 385 -47.79 -5.80 11.04
CA GLU A 385 -48.78 -5.08 11.84
C GLU A 385 -48.81 -3.59 11.53
N SER A 386 -47.64 -2.93 11.46
CA SER A 386 -47.55 -1.52 11.08
C SER A 386 -48.10 -1.26 9.68
N THR A 387 -47.85 -2.16 8.74
CA THR A 387 -48.31 -2.00 7.35
C THR A 387 -49.83 -2.21 7.26
N VAL A 388 -50.37 -3.24 7.90
CA VAL A 388 -51.82 -3.49 7.97
C VAL A 388 -52.54 -2.33 8.67
N SER A 389 -51.93 -1.76 9.72
CA SER A 389 -52.43 -0.57 10.41
C SER A 389 -52.52 0.64 9.47
N LYS A 390 -51.51 0.87 8.63
CA LYS A 390 -51.55 1.95 7.62
C LYS A 390 -52.65 1.73 6.57
N VAL A 391 -52.92 0.49 6.17
CA VAL A 391 -54.02 0.16 5.25
C VAL A 391 -55.37 0.46 5.91
N SER A 392 -55.56 0.02 7.15
CA SER A 392 -56.75 0.33 7.97
C SER A 392 -56.99 1.83 8.10
N ALA A 393 -55.92 2.61 8.36
CA ALA A 393 -55.98 4.07 8.47
C ALA A 393 -56.06 4.81 7.12
N LYS A 394 -56.05 4.09 5.98
CA LYS A 394 -56.00 4.64 4.62
C LYS A 394 -54.78 5.55 4.35
N THR A 395 -53.69 5.38 5.11
CA THR A 395 -52.44 6.13 4.97
C THR A 395 -51.34 5.36 4.21
N CYS A 396 -51.64 4.14 3.75
CA CYS A 396 -50.72 3.32 2.98
C CYS A 396 -50.55 3.83 1.53
N THR A 397 -49.42 3.48 0.92
CA THR A 397 -49.22 3.71 -0.52
C THR A 397 -50.16 2.80 -1.35
N PRO A 398 -50.51 3.14 -2.60
CA PRO A 398 -51.27 2.26 -3.48
C PRO A 398 -50.59 0.90 -3.70
N GLN A 399 -49.25 0.86 -3.69
CA GLN A 399 -48.45 -0.35 -3.83
C GLN A 399 -48.57 -1.26 -2.61
N ASP A 400 -48.44 -0.71 -1.39
CA ASP A 400 -48.66 -1.48 -0.15
C ASP A 400 -50.07 -2.06 -0.13
N ARG A 401 -51.08 -1.28 -0.53
CA ARG A 401 -52.47 -1.75 -0.61
C ARG A 401 -52.62 -2.91 -1.59
N ALA A 402 -52.02 -2.83 -2.77
CA ALA A 402 -52.08 -3.88 -3.79
C ALA A 402 -51.44 -5.20 -3.33
N VAL A 403 -50.38 -5.13 -2.51
CA VAL A 403 -49.72 -6.31 -1.94
C VAL A 403 -50.54 -6.88 -0.77
N VAL A 404 -51.09 -6.02 0.08
CA VAL A 404 -51.79 -6.42 1.31
C VAL A 404 -53.21 -6.92 1.03
N ALA A 405 -53.94 -6.34 0.08
CA ALA A 405 -55.36 -6.66 -0.14
C ALA A 405 -55.62 -8.14 -0.45
N PRO A 406 -54.87 -8.81 -1.35
CA PRO A 406 -55.05 -10.25 -1.61
C PRO A 406 -54.76 -11.11 -0.37
N PHE A 407 -53.86 -10.65 0.49
CA PHE A 407 -53.49 -11.32 1.74
C PHE A 407 -54.61 -11.19 2.79
N LEU A 408 -55.16 -9.98 2.98
CA LEU A 408 -56.26 -9.72 3.91
C LEU A 408 -57.56 -10.45 3.55
N ALA A 409 -57.77 -10.74 2.26
CA ALA A 409 -58.96 -11.44 1.78
C ALA A 409 -59.02 -12.91 2.22
N LYS A 410 -57.88 -13.54 2.54
CA LYS A 410 -57.76 -14.97 2.88
C LYS A 410 -58.08 -15.22 4.36
N ALA A 411 -59.30 -15.68 4.64
CA ALA A 411 -59.77 -15.92 6.01
C ALA A 411 -59.02 -17.07 6.73
N ASP A 412 -58.59 -18.07 5.97
CA ASP A 412 -57.77 -19.19 6.44
C ASP A 412 -56.39 -18.72 6.94
N VAL A 413 -55.81 -17.71 6.28
CA VAL A 413 -54.53 -17.12 6.69
C VAL A 413 -54.65 -16.43 8.04
N LEU A 414 -55.71 -15.64 8.26
CA LEU A 414 -55.94 -14.97 9.54
C LEU A 414 -56.10 -15.98 10.68
N GLY A 415 -56.93 -17.02 10.50
CA GLY A 415 -57.15 -18.03 11.54
C GLY A 415 -55.88 -18.78 11.94
N ASN A 416 -55.11 -19.22 10.94
CA ASN A 416 -53.83 -19.91 11.19
C ASN A 416 -52.78 -18.97 11.82
N LEU A 417 -52.71 -17.72 11.35
CA LEU A 417 -51.80 -16.73 11.91
C LEU A 417 -52.14 -16.41 13.38
N VAL A 418 -53.40 -16.13 13.70
CA VAL A 418 -53.83 -15.85 15.09
C VAL A 418 -53.58 -17.06 16.00
N GLY A 419 -53.86 -18.28 15.52
CA GLY A 419 -53.54 -19.50 16.28
C GLY A 419 -52.03 -19.64 16.58
N GLY A 420 -51.18 -19.37 15.58
CA GLY A 420 -49.72 -19.35 15.75
C GLY A 420 -49.25 -18.25 16.71
N LEU A 421 -49.81 -17.04 16.58
CA LEU A 421 -49.52 -15.89 17.44
C LEU A 421 -49.84 -16.19 18.91
N LEU A 422 -51.03 -16.70 19.20
CA LEU A 422 -51.45 -17.05 20.56
C LEU A 422 -50.57 -18.15 21.17
N ILE A 423 -50.14 -19.13 20.36
CA ILE A 423 -49.19 -20.14 20.81
C ILE A 423 -47.82 -19.55 21.13
N LEU A 424 -47.33 -18.58 20.36
CA LEU A 424 -46.05 -17.90 20.62
C LEU A 424 -46.10 -16.95 21.82
N ALA A 425 -47.25 -16.34 22.09
CA ALA A 425 -47.44 -15.46 23.25
C ALA A 425 -47.39 -16.24 24.56
N GLY A 426 -48.01 -17.43 24.59
CA GLY A 426 -48.10 -18.25 25.80
C GLY A 426 -48.74 -17.46 26.95
N PRO A 427 -48.10 -17.41 28.14
CA PRO A 427 -48.62 -16.67 29.29
C PRO A 427 -48.23 -15.18 29.31
N ASP A 428 -47.57 -14.63 28.29
CA ASP A 428 -47.20 -13.22 28.28
C ASP A 428 -48.41 -12.35 27.88
N GLU A 429 -49.12 -11.83 28.88
CA GLU A 429 -50.35 -11.04 28.71
C GLU A 429 -50.20 -9.89 27.71
N ALA A 430 -49.04 -9.24 27.68
CA ALA A 430 -48.76 -8.14 26.75
C ALA A 430 -48.73 -8.60 25.29
N LEU A 431 -48.23 -9.82 25.01
CA LEU A 431 -48.24 -10.39 23.65
C LEU A 431 -49.63 -10.88 23.28
N VAL A 432 -50.38 -11.45 24.23
CA VAL A 432 -51.77 -11.86 23.99
C VAL A 432 -52.63 -10.66 23.61
N GLU A 433 -52.60 -9.59 24.41
CA GLU A 433 -53.37 -8.36 24.14
C GLU A 433 -53.01 -7.76 22.77
N ARG A 434 -51.71 -7.72 22.45
CA ARG A 434 -51.23 -7.25 21.15
C ARG A 434 -51.79 -8.08 19.99
N TYR A 435 -51.74 -9.41 20.08
CA TYR A 435 -52.17 -10.31 19.01
C TYR A 435 -53.69 -10.36 18.84
N GLU A 436 -54.45 -10.22 19.92
CA GLU A 436 -55.89 -10.04 19.86
C GLU A 436 -56.25 -8.70 19.19
N GLY A 437 -55.58 -7.61 19.58
CA GLY A 437 -55.72 -6.30 18.96
C GLY A 437 -55.45 -6.33 17.44
N PHE A 438 -54.45 -7.10 17.01
CA PHE A 438 -54.14 -7.27 15.59
C PHE A 438 -55.31 -7.85 14.78
N THR A 439 -56.12 -8.75 15.35
CA THR A 439 -57.30 -9.31 14.66
C THR A 439 -58.31 -8.22 14.31
N GLN A 440 -58.49 -7.24 15.22
CA GLN A 440 -59.35 -6.09 14.97
C GLN A 440 -58.76 -5.17 13.90
N VAL A 441 -57.46 -4.89 13.95
CA VAL A 441 -56.76 -4.10 12.93
C VAL A 441 -56.85 -4.77 11.55
N TRP A 442 -56.72 -6.09 11.48
CA TRP A 442 -56.86 -6.86 10.24
C TRP A 442 -58.25 -6.70 9.63
N ASN A 443 -59.30 -6.88 10.43
CA ASN A 443 -60.68 -6.76 9.95
C ASN A 443 -60.97 -5.34 9.43
N ASN A 444 -60.48 -4.32 10.13
CA ASN A 444 -60.61 -2.93 9.68
C ASN A 444 -59.85 -2.69 8.37
N ALA A 445 -58.62 -3.20 8.26
CA ALA A 445 -57.83 -3.13 7.04
C ALA A 445 -58.52 -3.83 5.86
N LYS A 446 -59.16 -4.98 6.11
CA LYS A 446 -59.91 -5.74 5.09
C LYS A 446 -61.13 -4.98 4.55
N ILE A 447 -61.78 -4.17 5.40
CA ILE A 447 -62.90 -3.32 4.97
C ILE A 447 -62.39 -2.08 4.21
N ALA A 448 -61.21 -1.59 4.57
CA ALA A 448 -60.60 -0.40 3.97
C ALA A 448 -59.91 -0.66 2.62
N ALA A 449 -59.39 -1.87 2.43
CA ALA A 449 -58.77 -2.37 1.19
C ALA A 449 -59.84 -2.72 0.16
#